data_AF-F6EED0-F1
#
_entry.id   AF-F6EED0-F1
#
_cell.length_a   1.000
_cell.length_b   1.000
_cell.length_c   1.000
_cell.angle_alpha   90.00
_cell.angle_beta   90.00
_cell.angle_gamma   90.00
#
_symmetry.space_group_name_H-M   'P 1'
#
loop_
_entity.id
_entity.type
_entity.pdbx_description
1 polymer ?
#
loop_
_entity_poly.entity_id
_entity_poly.type
_entity_poly.pdbx_seq_one_letter_code
_entity_poly.pdbx_strand_id
1 'polypeptide(L)'
;MTRSDGPDKRVAAAEVVIAIEIVSPGSKRTDTVTKRSEYAEAGSPHYWIVNLDEPATLTALHLAGDFGYQEAPAVSGDFTTAEPFALTLQLNGLADAR
;
A
#
# COMPACT_ATOMS: atom_id res chain seq x y z
N MET A 1 -7.91 15.63 25.94
CA MET A 1 -8.50 16.35 24.79
C MET A 1 -7.92 15.76 23.52
N THR A 2 -8.66 14.89 22.84
CA THR A 2 -8.49 14.67 21.40
C THR A 2 -9.88 14.47 20.85
N ARG A 3 -10.47 15.56 20.33
CA ARG A 3 -11.73 15.50 19.59
C ARG A 3 -11.48 14.69 18.33
N SER A 4 -12.10 13.53 18.24
CA SER A 4 -12.18 12.74 17.03
C SER A 4 -13.38 13.25 16.22
N ASP A 5 -13.25 14.45 15.64
CA ASP A 5 -14.27 15.04 14.76
C ASP A 5 -13.81 14.87 13.30
N GLY A 6 -13.96 13.64 12.80
CA GLY A 6 -13.82 13.29 11.40
C GLY A 6 -15.15 12.75 10.87
N PRO A 7 -15.38 12.75 9.55
CA PRO A 7 -16.68 12.43 8.97
C PRO A 7 -17.23 11.10 9.50
N ASP A 8 -18.55 11.05 9.68
CA ASP A 8 -19.37 10.02 10.33
C ASP A 8 -19.35 8.62 9.67
N LYS A 9 -18.34 8.34 8.84
CA LYS A 9 -18.09 7.06 8.18
C LYS A 9 -16.60 6.75 8.18
N ARG A 10 -16.11 6.18 9.27
CA ARG A 10 -14.81 5.50 9.30
C ARG A 10 -15.01 4.06 8.88
N VAL A 11 -14.20 3.59 7.94
CA VAL A 11 -14.12 2.18 7.55
C VAL A 11 -13.03 1.54 8.39
N ALA A 12 -13.29 0.38 9.00
CA ALA A 12 -12.26 -0.35 9.71
C ALA A 12 -11.21 -0.85 8.70
N ALA A 13 -9.92 -0.84 9.05
CA ALA A 13 -8.88 -1.26 8.09
C ALA A 13 -9.07 -2.73 7.65
N ALA A 14 -9.60 -3.59 8.52
CA ALA A 14 -9.98 -4.96 8.17
C ALA A 14 -11.10 -5.05 7.10
N GLU A 15 -11.91 -4.00 6.92
CA GLU A 15 -12.92 -3.90 5.85
C GLU A 15 -12.31 -3.37 4.54
N VAL A 16 -11.09 -2.85 4.58
CA VAL A 16 -10.32 -2.42 3.41
C VAL A 16 -9.61 -3.63 2.81
N VAL A 17 -10.09 -4.08 1.65
CA VAL A 17 -9.50 -5.21 0.91
C VAL A 17 -8.04 -4.92 0.53
N ILE A 18 -7.74 -3.68 0.16
CA ILE A 18 -6.39 -3.23 -0.18
C ILE A 18 -6.18 -1.76 0.16
N ALA A 19 -5.08 -1.46 0.83
CA ALA A 19 -4.57 -0.10 0.98
C ALA A 19 -3.33 0.09 0.08
N ILE A 20 -3.27 1.22 -0.63
CA ILE A 20 -2.16 1.55 -1.53
C ILE A 20 -1.49 2.83 -1.05
N GLU A 21 -0.23 2.74 -0.66
CA GLU A 21 0.61 3.88 -0.31
C GLU A 21 1.42 4.32 -1.54
N ILE A 22 1.28 5.58 -1.93
CA ILE A 22 2.12 6.21 -2.95
C ILE A 22 3.21 7.02 -2.23
N VAL A 23 4.45 6.59 -2.37
CA VAL A 23 5.60 7.22 -1.73
C VAL A 23 6.05 8.42 -2.56
N SER A 24 6.04 9.60 -1.94
CA SER A 24 6.56 10.82 -2.56
C SER A 24 8.09 10.90 -2.44
N PRO A 25 8.78 11.51 -3.42
CA PRO A 25 10.22 11.77 -3.33
C PRO A 25 10.57 12.51 -2.04
N GLY A 26 11.44 11.94 -1.21
CA GLY A 26 11.88 12.54 0.06
C GLY A 26 11.10 12.10 1.32
N SER A 27 10.01 11.35 1.18
CA SER A 27 9.39 10.66 2.32
C SER A 27 10.30 9.53 2.77
N LYS A 28 10.85 9.65 3.99
CA LYS A 28 11.84 8.71 4.54
C LYS A 28 11.20 7.32 4.65
N ARG A 29 11.96 6.29 4.24
CA ARG A 29 11.70 4.84 4.44
C ARG A 29 11.07 4.45 5.79
N THR A 30 11.32 5.23 6.84
CA THR A 30 10.74 5.07 8.17
C THR A 30 9.22 5.25 8.22
N ASP A 31 8.65 6.16 7.42
CA ASP A 31 7.20 6.42 7.40
C ASP A 31 6.42 5.21 6.88
N THR A 32 6.95 4.57 5.84
CA THR A 32 6.45 3.32 5.27
C THR A 32 6.52 2.15 6.27
N VAL A 33 7.57 2.09 7.11
CA VAL A 33 7.72 1.03 8.13
C VAL A 33 6.68 1.19 9.24
N THR A 34 6.46 2.41 9.74
CA THR A 34 5.46 2.66 10.80
C THR A 34 4.06 2.32 10.32
N LYS A 35 3.68 2.73 9.10
CA LYS A 35 2.38 2.43 8.52
C LYS A 35 2.16 0.94 8.28
N ARG A 36 3.17 0.20 7.81
CA ARG A 36 3.05 -1.26 7.60
C ARG A 36 2.59 -1.99 8.85
N SER A 37 3.19 -1.68 10.00
CA SER A 37 2.79 -2.29 11.28
C SER A 37 1.37 -1.87 11.67
N GLU A 38 1.00 -0.60 11.48
CA GLU A 38 -0.36 -0.12 11.78
C GLU A 38 -1.43 -0.83 10.93
N TYR A 39 -1.20 -1.03 9.64
CA TYR A 39 -2.14 -1.74 8.76
C TYR A 39 -2.19 -3.25 9.02
N ALA A 40 -1.08 -3.86 9.47
CA ALA A 40 -1.06 -5.27 9.84
C ALA A 40 -1.86 -5.51 11.12
N GLU A 41 -1.61 -4.69 12.16
CA GLU A 41 -2.36 -4.72 13.42
C GLU A 41 -3.86 -4.44 13.21
N ALA A 42 -4.18 -3.57 12.24
CA ALA A 42 -5.56 -3.27 11.89
C ALA A 42 -6.22 -4.30 10.95
N GLY A 43 -5.48 -5.31 10.49
CA GLY A 43 -6.00 -6.50 9.81
C GLY A 43 -6.31 -6.33 8.32
N SER A 44 -5.75 -5.32 7.64
CA SER A 44 -5.92 -5.20 6.19
C SER A 44 -5.24 -6.37 5.46
N PRO A 45 -5.92 -7.10 4.55
CA PRO A 45 -5.31 -8.27 3.91
C PRO A 45 -4.19 -7.93 2.93
N HIS A 46 -4.29 -6.80 2.23
CA HIS A 46 -3.31 -6.36 1.24
C HIS A 46 -2.85 -4.92 1.48
N TYR A 47 -1.53 -4.72 1.36
CA TYR A 47 -0.90 -3.40 1.42
C TYR A 47 0.08 -3.26 0.28
N TRP A 48 -0.14 -2.33 -0.64
CA TRP A 48 0.79 -2.10 -1.75
C TRP A 48 1.50 -0.77 -1.59
N ILE A 49 2.78 -0.77 -1.95
CA ILE A 49 3.61 0.43 -1.89
C ILE A 49 4.07 0.73 -3.30
N VAL A 50 3.75 1.91 -3.77
CA VAL A 50 4.15 2.43 -5.07
C VAL A 50 5.20 3.50 -4.85
N ASN A 51 6.42 3.27 -5.34
CA ASN A 51 7.45 4.30 -5.44
C ASN A 51 7.42 4.89 -6.86
N LEU A 52 7.33 6.21 -6.95
CA LEU A 52 7.29 6.97 -8.21
C LEU A 52 8.67 7.51 -8.64
N ASP A 53 9.75 7.23 -7.89
CA ASP A 53 11.12 7.43 -8.38
C ASP A 53 11.33 6.63 -9.67
N GLU A 54 12.15 7.13 -10.61
CA GLU A 54 12.41 6.42 -11.86
C GLU A 54 13.42 5.26 -11.67
N PRO A 55 13.08 4.00 -12.04
CA PRO A 55 11.81 3.55 -12.59
C PRO A 55 10.75 3.33 -11.51
N ALA A 56 9.49 3.67 -11.82
CA ALA A 56 8.39 3.45 -10.89
C ALA A 56 8.28 1.96 -10.52
N THR A 57 8.07 1.69 -9.23
CA THR A 57 8.00 0.32 -8.69
C THR A 57 6.79 0.11 -7.80
N LEU A 58 6.30 -1.12 -7.79
CA LEU A 58 5.27 -1.60 -6.87
C LEU A 58 5.82 -2.77 -6.06
N THR A 59 5.69 -2.69 -4.75
CA THR A 59 5.90 -3.81 -3.81
C THR A 59 4.53 -4.22 -3.27
N ALA A 60 4.14 -5.46 -3.54
CA ALA A 60 2.90 -6.03 -3.02
C ALA A 60 3.15 -6.73 -1.69
N LEU A 61 2.36 -6.41 -0.67
CA LEU A 61 2.41 -7.06 0.64
C LEU A 61 1.07 -7.75 0.93
N HIS A 62 1.14 -8.93 1.55
CA HIS A 62 -0.02 -9.71 1.99
C HIS A 62 0.11 -10.08 3.47
N LEU A 63 -0.98 -9.96 4.22
CA LEU A 63 -0.99 -10.23 5.66
C LEU A 63 -0.86 -11.73 5.93
N ALA A 64 0.24 -12.16 6.53
CA ALA A 64 0.55 -13.55 6.87
C ALA A 64 0.21 -13.87 8.34
N GLY A 65 -1.01 -13.52 8.77
CA GLY A 65 -1.47 -13.70 10.16
C GLY A 65 -0.58 -12.96 11.16
N ASP A 66 -0.23 -13.63 12.25
CA ASP A 66 0.56 -13.06 13.36
C ASP A 66 2.00 -12.69 12.97
N PHE A 67 2.48 -13.11 11.79
CA PHE A 67 3.80 -12.74 11.28
C PHE A 67 3.81 -11.36 10.59
N GLY A 68 2.66 -10.69 10.50
CA GLY A 68 2.51 -9.41 9.81
C GLY A 68 2.56 -9.58 8.30
N TYR A 69 2.96 -8.53 7.59
CA TYR A 69 3.00 -8.56 6.13
C TYR A 69 4.20 -9.35 5.58
N GLN A 70 3.94 -10.20 4.59
CA GLN A 70 4.95 -10.77 3.70
C GLN A 70 5.04 -9.92 2.42
N GLU A 71 6.26 -9.60 1.99
CA GLU A 71 6.52 -8.78 0.81
C GLU A 71 6.91 -9.63 -0.40
N ALA A 72 6.32 -9.32 -1.57
CA ALA A 72 6.80 -9.79 -2.86
C ALA A 72 7.97 -8.93 -3.37
N PRO A 73 8.80 -9.44 -4.29
CA PRO A 73 9.80 -8.61 -4.97
C PRO A 73 9.15 -7.40 -5.65
N ALA A 74 9.82 -6.25 -5.61
CA ALA A 74 9.35 -5.06 -6.30
C ALA A 74 9.33 -5.29 -7.82
N VAL A 75 8.26 -4.83 -8.47
CA VAL A 75 8.05 -4.93 -9.92
C VAL A 75 8.03 -3.53 -10.53
N SER A 76 8.60 -3.36 -11.71
CA SER A 76 8.50 -2.14 -12.54
C SER A 76 7.85 -2.47 -13.90
N GLY A 77 7.40 -1.45 -14.64
CA GLY A 77 6.66 -1.66 -15.88
C GLY A 77 5.22 -2.12 -15.63
N ASP A 78 4.88 -3.34 -16.03
CA ASP A 78 3.52 -3.87 -15.93
C ASP A 78 3.38 -4.77 -14.70
N PHE A 79 2.45 -4.41 -13.82
CA PHE A 79 2.07 -5.25 -12.69
C PHE A 79 0.70 -5.88 -12.97
N THR A 80 0.64 -7.21 -13.07
CA THR A 80 -0.62 -7.96 -13.22
C THR A 80 -0.77 -8.91 -12.04
N THR A 81 -1.95 -8.91 -11.42
CA THR A 81 -2.29 -9.78 -10.30
C THR A 81 -3.71 -10.29 -10.43
N ALA A 82 -3.99 -11.46 -9.85
CA ALA A 82 -5.34 -11.99 -9.66
C ALA A 82 -5.89 -11.66 -8.26
N GLU A 83 -5.04 -11.22 -7.34
CA GLU A 83 -5.38 -10.92 -5.94
C GLU A 83 -5.08 -9.45 -5.60
N PRO A 84 -5.92 -8.78 -4.79
CA PRO A 84 -7.22 -9.28 -4.28
C PRO A 84 -8.30 -9.41 -5.35
N PHE A 85 -8.08 -8.86 -6.53
CA PHE A 85 -8.91 -9.04 -7.71
C PHE A 85 -8.05 -8.90 -8.96
N ALA A 86 -8.54 -9.45 -10.07
CA ALA A 86 -7.83 -9.39 -11.35
C ALA A 86 -7.65 -7.93 -11.81
N LEU A 87 -6.40 -7.48 -11.92
CA LEU A 87 -6.07 -6.15 -12.41
C LEU A 87 -4.68 -6.10 -13.05
N THR A 88 -4.49 -5.12 -13.92
CA THR A 88 -3.19 -4.75 -14.50
C THR A 88 -2.93 -3.26 -14.29
N LEU A 89 -1.76 -2.92 -13.75
CA LEU A 89 -1.27 -1.56 -13.57
C LEU A 89 -0.06 -1.31 -14.47
N GLN A 90 -0.09 -0.19 -15.19
CA GLN A 90 1.01 0.31 -16.00
C GLN A 90 1.80 1.33 -15.15
N LEU A 91 2.88 0.89 -14.50
CA LEU A 91 3.60 1.71 -13.53
C LEU A 91 4.35 2.86 -14.18
N ASN A 92 4.84 2.67 -15.41
CA ASN A 92 5.56 3.72 -16.13
C ASN A 92 4.66 4.95 -16.40
N GLY A 93 3.39 4.72 -16.73
CA GLY A 93 2.43 5.82 -16.95
C GLY A 93 2.02 6.55 -15.66
N LEU A 94 2.33 6.02 -14.47
CA LEU A 94 2.06 6.71 -13.20
C LEU A 94 3.13 7.77 -12.90
N ALA A 95 4.38 7.57 -13.31
CA ALA A 95 5.45 8.55 -13.14
C ALA A 95 5.26 9.77 -14.04
N ASP A 96 4.71 9.56 -15.25
CA ASP A 96 4.51 10.61 -16.26
C ASP A 96 3.31 11.53 -15.97
N ALA A 97 2.42 11.15 -15.04
CA ALA A 97 1.18 11.87 -14.75
C ALA A 97 1.33 13.05 -13.76
N ARG A 98 2.57 13.47 -13.47
CA ARG A 98 2.93 14.55 -12.54
C ARG A 98 2.77 15.95 -13.14
#